data_AF-A0A525D5L1-F1
#
_entry.id   AF-A0A525D5L1-F1
#
_cell.length_a   1.000
_cell.length_b   1.000
_cell.length_c   1.000
_cell.angle_alpha   90.00
_cell.angle_beta   90.00
_cell.angle_gamma   90.00
#
_symmetry.space_group_name_H-M   'P 1'
#
loop_
_entity.id
_entity.type
_entity.pdbx_description
1 polymer ?
#
loop_
_entity_poly.entity_id
_entity_poly.type
_entity_poly.pdbx_seq_one_letter_code
_entity_poly.pdbx_strand_id
1 'polypeptide(L)'
;MQSPDKNRPWGSVSILALSLVTLFLLDTVDYDLTLFLYQNRKVDLVQFMSRSLFEGEKFGAGDPVIIFLLLSVIGYYLTIRFPQKLGNFGAFRPHFGYIVTTGLFSAIMMVHSIKWTLGRTRPFLVLQEGLPYNAWYETGFHFVTQGVYRGSFPSGHTAQACLLIAICYILA
;
A
#
# COMPACT_ATOMS: atom_id res chain seq x y z
N MET A 1 8.46 -34.33 16.43
CA MET A 1 8.82 -33.06 17.10
C MET A 1 10.15 -32.60 16.53
N GLN A 2 10.12 -31.76 15.51
CA GLN A 2 11.32 -31.14 14.95
C GLN A 2 11.56 -29.79 15.63
N SER A 3 12.84 -29.55 15.92
CA SER A 3 13.44 -28.45 16.68
C SER A 3 12.90 -27.05 16.35
N PRO A 4 12.67 -26.16 17.35
CA PRO A 4 12.44 -24.75 17.10
C PRO A 4 13.74 -24.11 16.63
N ASP A 5 13.87 -23.83 15.34
CA ASP A 5 15.02 -23.10 14.82
C ASP A 5 14.93 -21.61 15.22
N LYS A 6 15.46 -21.35 16.41
CA LYS A 6 16.27 -20.19 16.80
C LYS A 6 16.02 -18.92 15.95
N ASN A 7 14.97 -18.19 16.31
CA ASN A 7 14.80 -16.76 16.04
C ASN A 7 16.09 -16.00 16.39
N ARG A 8 17.00 -15.81 15.43
CA ARG A 8 18.14 -14.92 15.57
C ARG A 8 17.64 -13.51 15.22
N PRO A 9 17.56 -12.57 16.19
CA PRO A 9 17.06 -11.22 15.94
C PRO A 9 17.90 -10.46 14.90
N TRP A 10 19.13 -10.94 14.64
CA TRP A 10 20.05 -10.42 13.63
C TRP A 10 19.46 -10.33 12.22
N GLY A 11 18.56 -11.22 11.83
CA GLY A 11 17.90 -11.14 10.51
C GLY A 11 17.03 -9.89 10.40
N SER A 12 16.09 -9.73 11.34
CA SER A 12 15.18 -8.58 11.39
C SER A 12 15.92 -7.26 11.62
N VAL A 13 16.96 -7.27 12.46
CA VAL A 13 17.81 -6.08 12.71
C VAL A 13 18.58 -5.70 11.45
N SER A 14 19.13 -6.66 10.71
CA SER A 14 19.82 -6.39 9.45
C SER A 14 18.90 -5.79 8.39
N ILE A 15 17.68 -6.34 8.26
CA ILE A 15 16.67 -5.81 7.33
C ILE A 15 16.28 -4.39 7.73
N LEU A 16 16.01 -4.14 9.02
CA LEU A 16 15.66 -2.81 9.51
C LEU A 16 16.80 -1.81 9.23
N ALA A 17 18.04 -2.17 9.54
CA ALA A 17 19.20 -1.32 9.29
C ALA A 17 19.36 -1.02 7.80
N LEU A 18 19.23 -2.04 6.95
CA LEU A 18 19.28 -1.86 5.48
C LEU A 18 18.15 -0.95 4.99
N SER A 19 16.92 -1.11 5.48
CA SER A 19 15.79 -0.25 5.13
C SER A 19 16.01 1.19 5.55
N LEU A 20 16.54 1.44 6.75
CA LEU A 20 16.84 2.79 7.23
C LEU A 20 17.94 3.47 6.39
N VAL A 21 19.02 2.73 6.08
CA VAL A 21 20.08 3.22 5.19
C VAL A 21 19.51 3.54 3.81
N THR A 22 18.67 2.66 3.27
CA THR A 22 18.02 2.86 1.97
C THR A 22 17.13 4.10 1.96
N LEU A 23 16.31 4.29 3.00
CA LEU A 23 15.46 5.48 3.14
C LEU A 23 16.28 6.77 3.26
N PHE A 24 17.39 6.73 3.99
CA PHE A 24 18.29 7.88 4.11
C PHE A 24 18.95 8.23 2.78
N LEU A 25 19.45 7.24 2.04
CA LEU A 25 20.03 7.46 0.71
C LEU A 25 18.98 7.97 -0.28
N LEU A 26 17.77 7.42 -0.26
CA LEU A 26 16.68 7.87 -1.13
C LEU A 26 16.30 9.33 -0.89
N ASP A 27 16.31 9.81 0.35
CA ASP A 27 16.00 11.21 0.67
C ASP A 27 16.89 12.20 -0.09
N THR A 28 18.19 11.88 -0.22
CA THR A 28 19.15 12.77 -0.91
C THR A 28 18.87 12.95 -2.41
N VAL A 29 18.11 12.04 -3.02
CA VAL A 29 17.81 12.04 -4.46
C VAL A 29 16.32 12.16 -4.75
N ASP A 30 15.45 12.15 -3.74
CA ASP A 30 14.00 12.02 -3.90
C ASP A 30 13.41 13.20 -4.69
N TYR A 31 13.83 14.42 -4.39
CA TYR A 31 13.37 15.61 -5.10
C TYR A 31 13.81 15.61 -6.58
N ASP A 32 15.10 15.41 -6.84
CA ASP A 32 15.65 15.44 -8.20
C ASP A 32 15.08 14.31 -9.07
N LEU A 33 14.93 13.11 -8.49
CA LEU A 33 14.30 11.98 -9.15
C LEU A 33 12.83 12.30 -9.47
N THR A 34 12.11 12.90 -8.53
CA THR A 34 10.71 13.30 -8.71
C THR A 34 10.57 14.34 -9.82
N LEU A 35 11.45 15.35 -9.86
CA LEU A 35 11.48 16.36 -10.90
C LEU A 35 11.78 15.73 -12.27
N PHE A 36 12.79 14.86 -12.34
CA PHE A 36 13.14 14.12 -13.56
C PHE A 36 11.96 13.28 -14.07
N LEU A 37 11.29 12.54 -13.19
CA LEU A 37 10.12 11.72 -13.55
C LEU A 37 8.94 12.58 -14.00
N TYR A 38 8.74 13.74 -13.38
CA TYR A 38 7.68 14.68 -13.77
C TYR A 38 7.94 15.26 -15.18
N GLN A 39 9.19 15.63 -15.48
CA GLN A 39 9.59 16.17 -16.78
C GLN A 39 9.56 15.10 -17.89
N ASN A 40 9.90 13.85 -17.57
CA ASN A 40 9.95 12.73 -18.52
C ASN A 40 8.72 11.83 -18.45
N ARG A 41 7.62 12.31 -17.87
CA ARG A 41 6.41 11.49 -17.67
C ARG A 41 5.80 11.10 -19.01
N LYS A 42 5.41 9.84 -19.12
CA LYS A 42 4.55 9.37 -20.21
C LYS A 42 3.10 9.56 -19.82
N VAL A 43 2.36 10.36 -20.59
CA VAL A 43 0.96 10.70 -20.30
C VAL A 43 0.10 9.45 -20.16
N ASP A 44 0.27 8.47 -21.05
CA ASP A 44 -0.49 7.21 -21.01
C ASP A 44 -0.26 6.42 -19.71
N LEU A 45 0.98 6.38 -19.23
CA LEU A 45 1.33 5.68 -18.00
C LEU A 45 0.74 6.39 -16.79
N VAL A 46 0.85 7.73 -16.74
CA VAL A 46 0.25 8.53 -15.66
C VAL A 46 -1.27 8.30 -15.63
N GLN A 47 -1.91 8.31 -16.79
CA GLN A 47 -3.34 8.10 -16.91
C GLN A 47 -3.75 6.69 -16.48
N PHE A 48 -2.99 5.65 -16.83
CA PHE A 48 -3.25 4.29 -16.37
C PHE A 48 -3.05 4.12 -14.86
N MET A 49 -2.03 4.77 -14.29
CA MET A 49 -1.72 4.70 -12.86
C MET A 49 -2.67 5.53 -11.99
N SER A 50 -3.32 6.57 -12.55
CA SER A 50 -4.30 7.39 -11.84
C SER A 50 -5.73 6.82 -11.87
N ARG A 51 -6.02 5.94 -12.83
CA ARG A 51 -7.35 5.40 -13.07
C ARG A 51 -7.76 4.34 -12.06
N SER A 52 -9.07 4.27 -11.81
CA SER A 52 -9.71 3.22 -11.02
C SER A 52 -11.15 3.03 -11.49
N LEU A 53 -11.55 1.78 -11.75
CA LEU A 53 -12.96 1.42 -12.01
C LEU A 53 -13.87 1.84 -10.86
N PHE A 54 -13.35 1.81 -9.63
CA PHE A 54 -14.11 2.14 -8.43
C PHE A 54 -14.28 3.65 -8.22
N GLU A 55 -13.60 4.47 -9.00
CA GLU A 55 -13.77 5.93 -9.05
C GLU A 55 -14.61 6.38 -10.26
N GLY A 56 -15.20 5.42 -11.00
CA GLY A 56 -16.00 5.69 -12.20
C GLY A 56 -15.17 5.92 -13.46
N GLU A 57 -13.86 5.66 -13.40
CA GLU A 57 -12.96 5.76 -14.55
C GLU A 57 -12.79 4.40 -15.26
N LYS A 58 -11.91 4.34 -16.27
CA LYS A 58 -11.52 3.09 -16.94
C LYS A 58 -10.64 2.24 -16.01
N PHE A 59 -10.42 0.98 -16.41
CA PHE A 59 -9.49 0.08 -15.72
C PHE A 59 -8.09 0.71 -15.57
N GLY A 60 -7.57 0.67 -14.35
CA GLY A 60 -6.27 1.21 -13.97
C GLY A 60 -5.47 0.30 -13.05
N ALA A 61 -4.30 0.77 -12.64
CA ALA A 61 -3.30 -0.05 -11.97
C ALA A 61 -3.71 -0.55 -10.57
N GLY A 62 -4.59 0.17 -9.87
CA GLY A 62 -5.08 -0.21 -8.54
C GLY A 62 -6.18 -1.26 -8.55
N ASP A 63 -6.90 -1.40 -9.67
CA ASP A 63 -8.10 -2.23 -9.78
C ASP A 63 -7.86 -3.73 -9.50
N PRO A 64 -6.76 -4.37 -9.97
CA PRO A 64 -6.50 -5.78 -9.67
C PRO A 64 -6.50 -6.09 -8.18
N VAL A 65 -5.92 -5.20 -7.36
CA VAL A 65 -5.83 -5.40 -5.91
C VAL A 65 -7.20 -5.26 -5.27
N ILE A 66 -7.97 -4.25 -5.68
CA ILE A 66 -9.32 -4.03 -5.15
C ILE A 66 -10.23 -5.20 -5.53
N ILE A 67 -10.16 -5.68 -6.77
CA ILE A 67 -10.89 -6.86 -7.23
C ILE A 67 -10.51 -8.10 -6.41
N PHE A 68 -9.22 -8.34 -6.19
CA PHE A 68 -8.75 -9.47 -5.38
C PHE A 68 -9.25 -9.40 -3.92
N LEU A 69 -9.22 -8.22 -3.31
CA LEU A 69 -9.77 -8.01 -1.97
C LEU A 69 -11.28 -8.22 -1.93
N LEU A 70 -12.02 -7.73 -2.93
CA LEU A 70 -13.47 -7.94 -3.05
C LEU A 70 -13.81 -9.43 -3.19
N LEU A 71 -13.09 -10.15 -4.05
CA LEU A 71 -13.25 -11.60 -4.19
C LEU A 71 -12.95 -12.32 -2.88
N SER A 72 -11.96 -11.85 -2.11
CA SER A 72 -11.64 -12.40 -0.79
C SER A 72 -12.76 -12.15 0.23
N VAL A 73 -13.34 -10.95 0.25
CA VAL A 73 -14.51 -10.63 1.10
C VAL A 73 -15.72 -11.49 0.71
N ILE A 74 -16.00 -11.60 -0.59
CA ILE A 74 -17.11 -12.42 -1.10
C ILE A 74 -16.87 -13.89 -0.74
N GLY A 75 -15.66 -14.42 -0.95
CA GLY A 75 -15.29 -15.78 -0.58
C GLY A 75 -15.43 -16.05 0.92
N TYR A 76 -14.99 -15.11 1.76
CA TYR A 76 -15.18 -15.19 3.20
C TYR A 76 -16.67 -15.22 3.59
N TYR A 77 -17.48 -14.32 3.01
CA TYR A 77 -18.92 -14.27 3.27
C TYR A 77 -19.65 -15.54 2.83
N LEU A 78 -19.38 -16.02 1.61
CA LEU A 78 -20.02 -17.21 1.05
C LEU A 78 -19.69 -18.46 1.88
N THR A 79 -18.45 -18.62 2.32
CA THR A 79 -18.04 -19.76 3.18
C THR A 79 -18.69 -19.74 4.56
N ILE A 80 -19.07 -18.56 5.08
CA ILE A 80 -19.86 -18.44 6.32
C ILE A 80 -21.34 -18.72 6.05
N ARG A 81 -21.90 -18.15 4.97
CA ARG A 81 -23.35 -18.20 4.71
C ARG A 81 -23.82 -19.56 4.20
N PHE A 82 -23.00 -20.25 3.42
CA PHE A 82 -23.36 -21.51 2.75
C PHE A 82 -22.33 -22.63 2.96
N PRO A 83 -21.99 -22.99 4.21
CA PRO A 83 -20.92 -23.96 4.49
C PRO A 83 -21.19 -25.33 3.87
N GLN A 84 -22.45 -25.77 3.82
CA GLN A 84 -22.84 -27.07 3.28
C GLN A 84 -22.80 -27.15 1.75
N LYS A 85 -23.01 -26.02 1.03
CA LYS A 85 -22.98 -25.99 -0.44
C LYS A 85 -21.56 -25.89 -1.00
N LEU A 86 -20.66 -25.29 -0.23
CA LEU A 86 -19.28 -25.06 -0.64
C LEU A 86 -18.35 -26.23 -0.32
N GLY A 87 -18.77 -27.17 0.55
CA GLY A 87 -18.00 -28.37 0.86
C GLY A 87 -16.55 -28.06 1.22
N ASN A 88 -15.60 -28.55 0.42
CA ASN A 88 -14.16 -28.35 0.61
C ASN A 88 -13.71 -26.88 0.50
N PHE A 89 -14.50 -26.00 -0.11
CA PHE A 89 -14.19 -24.57 -0.16
C PHE A 89 -14.17 -23.91 1.23
N GLY A 90 -14.83 -24.53 2.23
CA GLY A 90 -14.75 -24.10 3.62
C GLY A 90 -13.33 -24.14 4.20
N ALA A 91 -12.45 -24.98 3.65
CA ALA A 91 -11.04 -25.04 4.05
C ALA A 91 -10.28 -23.73 3.74
N PHE A 92 -10.71 -22.97 2.73
CA PHE A 92 -10.09 -21.70 2.36
C PHE A 92 -10.56 -20.50 3.20
N ARG A 93 -11.57 -20.68 4.07
CA ARG A 93 -12.11 -19.61 4.91
C ARG A 93 -11.05 -18.89 5.76
N PRO A 94 -10.09 -19.56 6.42
CA PRO A 94 -9.03 -18.89 7.17
C PRO A 94 -8.15 -18.01 6.29
N HIS A 95 -7.87 -18.44 5.05
CA HIS A 95 -7.08 -17.66 4.10
C HIS A 95 -7.83 -16.38 3.68
N PHE A 96 -9.12 -16.48 3.33
CA PHE A 96 -9.92 -15.30 3.02
C PHE A 96 -10.03 -14.34 4.21
N GLY A 97 -10.26 -14.88 5.43
CA GLY A 97 -10.29 -14.08 6.65
C GLY A 97 -8.97 -13.36 6.90
N TYR A 98 -7.85 -14.07 6.76
CA TYR A 98 -6.51 -13.50 6.90
C TYR A 98 -6.26 -12.36 5.91
N ILE A 99 -6.58 -12.56 4.62
CA ILE A 99 -6.41 -11.54 3.57
C ILE A 99 -7.23 -10.29 3.89
N VAL A 100 -8.51 -10.46 4.26
CA VAL A 100 -9.40 -9.34 4.56
C VAL A 100 -8.92 -8.57 5.80
N THR A 101 -8.58 -9.27 6.88
CA THR A 101 -8.14 -8.62 8.13
C THR A 101 -6.80 -7.92 7.96
N THR A 102 -5.82 -8.56 7.31
CA THR A 102 -4.51 -7.94 7.07
C THR A 102 -4.60 -6.77 6.10
N GLY A 103 -5.40 -6.89 5.03
CA GLY A 103 -5.67 -5.79 4.11
C GLY A 103 -6.32 -4.59 4.78
N LEU A 104 -7.36 -4.83 5.61
CA LEU A 104 -8.04 -3.77 6.36
C LEU A 104 -7.09 -3.07 7.34
N PHE A 105 -6.31 -3.86 8.09
CA PHE A 105 -5.37 -3.32 9.08
C PHE A 105 -4.26 -2.50 8.39
N SER A 106 -3.66 -3.03 7.32
CA SER A 106 -2.65 -2.31 6.54
C SER A 106 -3.21 -1.02 5.93
N ALA A 107 -4.40 -1.09 5.31
CA ALA A 107 -5.01 0.08 4.69
C ALA A 107 -5.36 1.15 5.73
N ILE A 108 -6.15 0.83 6.75
CA ILE A 108 -6.70 1.81 7.70
C ILE A 108 -5.64 2.22 8.72
N MET A 109 -5.07 1.26 9.45
CA MET A 109 -4.22 1.56 10.61
C MET A 109 -2.82 2.01 10.23
N MET A 110 -2.29 1.52 9.11
CA MET A 110 -0.93 1.86 8.69
C MET A 110 -0.96 2.97 7.64
N VAL A 111 -1.53 2.73 6.46
CA VAL A 111 -1.45 3.70 5.36
C VAL A 111 -2.25 4.98 5.68
N HIS A 112 -3.51 4.87 6.11
CA HIS A 112 -4.35 6.04 6.31
C HIS A 112 -3.93 6.85 7.55
N SER A 113 -3.67 6.19 8.69
CA SER A 113 -3.19 6.88 9.89
C SER A 113 -1.85 7.57 9.66
N ILE A 114 -0.87 6.90 9.03
CA ILE A 114 0.44 7.52 8.77
C ILE A 114 0.30 8.70 7.80
N LYS A 115 -0.47 8.54 6.70
CA LYS A 115 -0.74 9.65 5.77
C LYS A 115 -1.36 10.86 6.47
N TRP A 116 -2.25 10.60 7.41
CA TRP A 116 -2.92 11.64 8.18
C TRP A 116 -1.97 12.35 9.14
N THR A 117 -1.11 11.60 9.85
CA THR A 117 -0.14 12.19 10.79
C THR A 117 1.00 12.93 10.11
N LEU A 118 1.52 12.41 8.99
CA LEU A 118 2.66 13.02 8.31
C LEU A 118 2.26 14.15 7.37
N GLY A 119 1.07 14.11 6.76
CA GLY A 119 0.57 15.23 5.95
C GLY A 119 1.51 15.67 4.81
N ARG A 120 2.38 14.77 4.32
CA ARG A 120 3.40 15.09 3.32
C ARG A 120 2.75 15.60 2.02
N THR A 121 3.23 16.72 1.50
CA THR A 121 2.76 17.34 0.26
C THR A 121 2.97 16.39 -0.92
N ARG A 122 2.02 16.37 -1.87
CA ARG A 122 2.18 15.57 -3.10
C ARG A 122 3.17 16.24 -4.06
N PRO A 123 4.03 15.47 -4.75
CA PRO A 123 4.93 15.99 -5.76
C PRO A 123 4.32 16.96 -6.76
N PHE A 124 3.12 16.65 -7.26
CA PHE A 124 2.47 17.52 -8.25
C PHE A 124 2.10 18.90 -7.68
N LEU A 125 1.75 18.98 -6.39
CA LEU A 125 1.42 20.25 -5.72
C LEU A 125 2.67 21.12 -5.53
N VAL A 126 3.81 20.48 -5.24
CA VAL A 126 5.10 21.17 -5.14
C VAL A 126 5.49 21.72 -6.52
N LEU A 127 5.44 20.87 -7.55
CA LEU A 127 5.95 21.19 -8.88
C LEU A 127 5.01 22.06 -9.72
N GLN A 128 3.70 22.00 -9.50
CA GLN A 128 2.70 22.73 -10.28
C GLN A 128 2.12 23.94 -9.55
N GLU A 129 1.90 23.84 -8.24
CA GLU A 129 1.27 24.90 -7.43
C GLU A 129 2.29 25.69 -6.60
N GLY A 130 3.58 25.30 -6.63
CA GLY A 130 4.65 26.00 -5.92
C GLY A 130 4.64 25.81 -4.41
N LEU A 131 3.98 24.76 -3.91
CA LEU A 131 3.96 24.45 -2.48
C LEU A 131 5.33 23.98 -1.98
N PRO A 132 5.69 24.21 -0.70
CA PRO A 132 6.98 23.80 -0.17
C PRO A 132 7.14 22.28 -0.19
N TYR A 133 8.32 21.83 -0.62
CA TYR A 133 8.75 20.45 -0.51
C TYR A 133 9.09 20.11 0.94
N ASN A 134 8.67 18.92 1.39
CA ASN A 134 9.01 18.38 2.70
C ASN A 134 9.54 16.95 2.55
N ALA A 135 10.58 16.62 3.31
CA ALA A 135 11.19 15.30 3.34
C ALA A 135 10.21 14.25 3.89
N TRP A 136 10.51 12.96 3.70
CA TRP A 136 9.57 11.89 4.08
C TRP A 136 9.40 11.74 5.60
N TYR A 137 10.37 12.18 6.38
CA TYR A 137 10.36 12.18 7.85
C TYR A 137 9.82 13.48 8.46
N GLU A 138 9.57 14.50 7.64
CA GLU A 138 9.02 15.77 8.09
C GLU A 138 7.49 15.74 8.06
N THR A 139 6.88 16.39 9.05
CA THR A 139 5.44 16.64 9.05
C THR A 139 5.14 17.77 8.06
N GLY A 140 4.36 17.46 7.03
CA GLY A 140 3.97 18.43 6.03
C GLY A 140 2.82 19.35 6.44
N PHE A 141 2.60 20.38 5.62
CA PHE A 141 1.63 21.46 5.90
C PHE A 141 0.19 21.13 5.49
N HIS A 142 -0.12 19.91 5.03
CA HIS A 142 -1.50 19.57 4.69
C HIS A 142 -2.35 19.52 5.96
N PHE A 143 -3.22 20.52 6.10
CA PHE A 143 -4.23 20.56 7.14
C PHE A 143 -5.38 19.58 6.86
N VAL A 144 -5.89 18.96 7.92
CA VAL A 144 -7.07 18.07 7.93
C VAL A 144 -8.29 18.69 7.23
N THR A 145 -8.34 20.03 7.16
CA THR A 145 -9.41 20.83 6.56
C THR A 145 -9.41 20.82 5.02
N GLN A 146 -8.32 20.41 4.36
CA GLN A 146 -8.24 20.33 2.89
C GLN A 146 -8.78 19.01 2.31
N GLY A 147 -9.42 18.20 3.15
CA GLY A 147 -10.06 16.95 2.80
C GLY A 147 -9.36 15.74 3.41
N VAL A 148 -10.14 14.67 3.58
CA VAL A 148 -9.64 13.41 4.09
C VAL A 148 -8.74 12.79 3.00
N TYR A 149 -7.44 12.59 3.27
CA TYR A 149 -6.50 11.80 2.45
C TYR A 149 -5.73 12.46 1.29
N ARG A 150 -5.16 13.66 1.49
CA ARG A 150 -4.22 14.26 0.51
C ARG A 150 -2.73 13.96 0.70
N GLY A 151 -2.31 13.37 1.82
CA GLY A 151 -0.91 13.01 2.06
C GLY A 151 -0.31 12.07 0.97
N SER A 152 0.93 12.33 0.58
CA SER A 152 1.66 11.56 -0.44
C SER A 152 2.33 10.30 0.08
N PHE A 153 2.63 10.26 1.37
CA PHE A 153 3.39 9.18 2.01
C PHE A 153 2.64 8.60 3.23
N PRO A 154 2.60 7.27 3.39
CA PRO A 154 3.14 6.22 2.51
C PRO A 154 2.28 5.97 1.25
N SER A 155 2.86 5.39 0.20
CA SER A 155 2.12 5.08 -1.03
C SER A 155 1.10 3.95 -0.82
N GLY A 156 -0.18 4.22 -1.15
CA GLY A 156 -1.25 3.24 -1.03
C GLY A 156 -1.13 2.08 -2.03
N HIS A 157 -0.82 2.39 -3.29
CA HIS A 157 -0.59 1.39 -4.34
C HIS A 157 0.63 0.50 -4.04
N THR A 158 1.70 1.08 -3.49
CA THR A 158 2.87 0.31 -3.07
C THR A 158 2.54 -0.60 -1.90
N ALA A 159 1.81 -0.11 -0.88
CA ALA A 159 1.36 -0.93 0.23
C ALA A 159 0.47 -2.09 -0.23
N GLN A 160 -0.44 -1.84 -1.18
CA GLN A 160 -1.28 -2.84 -1.83
C GLN A 160 -0.45 -3.92 -2.56
N ALA A 161 0.54 -3.52 -3.36
CA ALA A 161 1.43 -4.45 -4.07
C ALA A 161 2.27 -5.30 -3.09
N CYS A 162 2.85 -4.67 -2.06
CA CYS A 162 3.62 -5.38 -1.03
C CYS A 162 2.75 -6.37 -0.26
N LEU A 163 1.49 -5.99 0.06
CA LEU A 163 0.54 -6.89 0.70
C LEU A 163 0.26 -8.13 -0.16
N LEU A 164 0.01 -7.94 -1.46
CA LEU A 164 -0.20 -9.06 -2.37
C LEU A 164 1.02 -9.97 -2.47
N ILE A 165 2.23 -9.40 -2.59
CA ILE A 165 3.47 -10.18 -2.62
C ILE A 165 3.64 -10.98 -1.33
N ALA A 166 3.39 -10.36 -0.17
CA ALA A 166 3.47 -11.03 1.12
C ALA A 166 2.44 -12.16 1.26
N ILE A 167 1.21 -11.94 0.80
CA ILE A 167 0.18 -12.99 0.76
C ILE A 167 0.61 -14.14 -0.15
N CYS A 168 1.08 -13.85 -1.36
CA CYS A 168 1.58 -14.87 -2.29
C CYS A 168 2.72 -15.69 -1.68
N TYR A 169 3.67 -15.04 -1.00
CA TYR A 169 4.79 -15.73 -0.34
C TYR A 169 4.34 -16.63 0.81
N ILE A 170 3.35 -16.21 1.60
CA ILE A 170 2.83 -17.00 2.73
C ILE A 170 1.98 -18.19 2.25
N LEU A 171 1.31 -18.06 1.11
CA LEU A 171 0.41 -19.07 0.56
C LEU A 171 1.08 -20.03 -0.44
N ALA A 172 2.32 -19.76 -0.87
CA ALA A 172 3.11 -20.61 -1.76
C ALA A 172 3.81 -21.75 -0.99
#